data_AF-A0A954K924-F1
#
_entry.id   AF-A0A954K924-F1
#
_cell.length_a   1.000
_cell.length_b   1.000
_cell.length_c   1.000
_cell.angle_alpha   90.00
_cell.angle_beta   90.00
_cell.angle_gamma   90.00
#
_symmetry.space_group_name_H-M   'P 1'
#
loop_
_entity.id
_entity.type
_entity.pdbx_description
1 polymer ?
#
loop_
_entity_poly.entity_id
_entity_poly.type
_entity_poly.pdbx_seq_one_letter_code
_entity_poly.pdbx_strand_id
1 'polypeptide(L)' 'PADLKQNIDFCLDTFGEDRVFFGGDWPVCTLTSSYESWLNALKWIVQDRSETFQRKLFHDNAHAFYRLG' A
#
# COMPACT_ATOMS: atom_id res chain seq x y z
N PRO A 1 8.52 2.04 -10.58
CA PRO A 1 8.26 2.06 -9.13
C PRO A 1 9.41 2.63 -8.28
N ALA A 2 10.66 2.58 -8.74
CA ALA A 2 11.80 3.11 -7.97
C ALA A 2 11.66 4.62 -7.65
N ASP A 3 11.10 5.37 -8.59
CA ASP A 3 10.70 6.77 -8.47
C ASP A 3 9.58 7.01 -7.43
N LEU A 4 8.71 6.02 -7.22
CA LEU A 4 7.65 6.07 -6.20
C LEU A 4 8.15 5.64 -4.81
N LYS A 5 9.18 4.79 -4.76
CA LYS A 5 9.65 4.12 -3.55
C LYS A 5 9.98 5.10 -2.44
N GLN A 6 10.73 6.16 -2.75
CA GLN A 6 11.15 7.14 -1.75
C GLN A 6 9.96 7.79 -1.02
N ASN A 7 8.94 8.22 -1.76
CA ASN A 7 7.77 8.89 -1.18
C ASN A 7 6.88 7.91 -0.42
N ILE A 8 6.72 6.69 -0.94
CA ILE A 8 5.95 5.64 -0.26
C ILE A 8 6.65 5.24 1.04
N ASP A 9 7.95 4.96 1.03
CA ASP A 9 8.70 4.63 2.24
C ASP A 9 8.62 5.75 3.28
N PHE A 10 8.77 7.01 2.86
CA PHE A 10 8.61 8.15 3.76
C PHE A 10 7.24 8.15 4.45
N CYS A 11 6.15 7.92 3.71
CA CYS A 11 4.81 7.81 4.30
C CYS A 11 4.71 6.62 5.25
N LEU A 12 5.15 5.43 4.83
CA LEU A 12 5.08 4.21 5.65
C LEU A 12 5.84 4.38 6.97
N ASP A 13 7.03 4.99 6.94
CA ASP A 13 7.88 5.19 8.12
C ASP A 13 7.38 6.34 9.01
N THR A 14 6.83 7.41 8.42
CA THR A 14 6.31 8.57 9.17
C THR A 14 5.02 8.24 9.92
N PHE A 15 4.06 7.59 9.25
CA PHE A 15 2.79 7.25 9.87
C PHE A 15 2.88 5.97 10.71
N GLY A 16 3.80 5.07 10.39
CA GLY A 16 3.98 3.80 11.08
C GLY A 16 3.00 2.73 10.58
N GLU A 17 3.38 1.47 10.82
CA GLU A 17 2.76 0.30 10.19
C GLU A 17 1.29 0.06 10.54
N ASP A 18 0.78 0.64 11.62
CA ASP A 18 -0.62 0.48 12.06
C ASP A 18 -1.57 1.54 11.46
N ARG A 19 -1.05 2.53 10.74
CA ARG A 19 -1.83 3.68 10.24
C ARG A 19 -1.78 3.85 8.72
N VAL A 20 -1.36 2.81 8.01
CA VAL A 20 -1.21 2.81 6.55
C VAL A 20 -1.89 1.59 5.93
N PHE A 21 -2.61 1.77 4.84
CA PHE A 21 -3.19 0.67 4.06
C PHE A 21 -3.27 1.03 2.58
N PHE A 22 -3.31 0.00 1.73
CA PHE A 22 -3.40 0.18 0.28
C PHE A 22 -4.75 0.78 -0.14
N GLY A 23 -4.69 1.78 -1.00
CA GLY A 23 -5.83 2.34 -1.73
C GLY A 23 -5.66 2.13 -3.23
N GLY A 24 -6.63 1.46 -3.84
CA GLY A 24 -6.56 1.08 -5.25
C GLY A 24 -6.81 2.23 -6.25
N ASP A 25 -7.54 3.26 -5.82
CA ASP A 25 -7.95 4.43 -6.63
C ASP A 25 -8.59 4.08 -7.98
N TRP A 26 -9.17 2.88 -8.11
CA TRP A 26 -9.89 2.49 -9.31
C TRP A 26 -11.24 3.24 -9.39
N PRO A 27 -11.64 3.74 -10.58
CA PRO A 27 -10.99 3.61 -11.89
C PRO A 27 -10.00 4.73 -12.22
N VAL A 28 -9.82 5.74 -11.37
CA VAL A 28 -8.99 6.92 -11.67
C VAL A 28 -7.53 6.55 -11.95
N CYS A 29 -6.99 5.55 -11.25
CA CYS A 29 -5.64 5.04 -11.49
C CYS A 29 -5.40 4.65 -12.97
N THR A 30 -6.45 4.25 -13.70
CA THR A 30 -6.36 3.82 -15.11
C THR A 30 -6.04 4.94 -16.10
N LEU A 31 -6.03 6.20 -15.65
CA LEU A 31 -5.55 7.32 -16.44
C LEU A 31 -4.03 7.28 -16.67
N THR A 32 -3.27 6.64 -15.77
CA THR A 32 -1.80 6.61 -15.80
C THR A 32 -1.21 5.19 -15.77
N SER A 33 -1.91 4.20 -15.22
CA SER A 33 -1.43 2.81 -15.14
C SER A 33 -2.57 1.79 -14.99
N SER A 34 -2.33 0.52 -15.32
CA SER A 34 -3.31 -0.52 -15.00
C SER A 34 -3.41 -0.73 -13.48
N TYR A 35 -4.56 -1.18 -12.99
CA TYR A 35 -4.72 -1.53 -11.57
C TYR A 35 -3.70 -2.59 -11.11
N GLU A 36 -3.43 -3.57 -11.96
CA GLU A 36 -2.44 -4.61 -11.70
C GLU A 36 -1.03 -4.03 -11.57
N SER A 37 -0.64 -3.14 -12.49
CA SER A 37 0.66 -2.46 -12.43
C SER A 37 0.80 -1.60 -11.18
N TRP A 38 -0.28 -0.91 -10.76
CA TRP A 38 -0.32 -0.13 -9.51
C TRP A 38 -0.15 -1.02 -8.27
N LEU A 39 -0.91 -2.10 -8.16
CA LEU A 39 -0.80 -3.06 -7.06
C LEU A 39 0.58 -3.69 -7.00
N ASN A 40 1.12 -4.13 -8.14
CA ASN A 40 2.43 -4.77 -8.22
C ASN A 40 3.57 -3.80 -7.91
N ALA A 41 3.42 -2.51 -8.25
CA ALA A 41 4.38 -1.48 -7.86
C ALA A 41 4.49 -1.37 -6.33
N LEU A 42 3.37 -1.31 -5.60
CA LEU A 42 3.41 -1.26 -4.15
C LEU A 42 3.96 -2.56 -3.55
N LYS A 43 3.54 -3.73 -4.04
CA LYS A 43 4.09 -5.03 -3.60
C LYS A 43 5.61 -5.10 -3.73
N TRP A 44 6.16 -4.62 -4.85
CA TRP A 44 7.61 -4.57 -5.04
C TRP A 44 8.29 -3.62 -4.05
N ILE A 45 7.70 -2.44 -3.79
CA ILE A 45 8.27 -1.44 -2.87
C ILE A 45 8.40 -1.98 -1.43
N VAL A 46 7.43 -2.80 -0.99
CA VAL A 46 7.37 -3.34 0.37
C VAL A 46 7.87 -4.78 0.48
N GLN A 47 8.47 -5.34 -0.58
CA GLN A 47 8.86 -6.76 -0.63
C GLN A 47 9.83 -7.17 0.49
N ASP A 48 10.69 -6.24 0.95
CA ASP A 48 11.68 -6.49 2.00
C ASP A 48 11.13 -6.21 3.42
N ARG A 49 9.88 -5.75 3.54
CA ARG A 49 9.20 -5.53 4.82
C ARG A 49 8.64 -6.86 5.32
N SER A 50 8.49 -7.00 6.64
CA SER A 50 8.00 -8.24 7.25
C SER A 50 6.62 -8.66 6.72
N GLU A 51 6.33 -9.96 6.72
CA GLU A 51 5.01 -10.48 6.32
C GLU A 51 3.87 -9.87 7.15
N THR A 52 4.13 -9.62 8.45
CA THR A 52 3.18 -8.93 9.34
C THR A 52 2.89 -7.52 8.86
N PHE A 53 3.93 -6.75 8.47
CA PHE A 53 3.75 -5.41 7.91
C PHE A 53 2.93 -5.46 6.62
N GLN A 54 3.26 -6.38 5.71
CA GLN A 54 2.56 -6.52 4.43
C GLN A 54 1.08 -6.88 4.66
N ARG A 55 0.77 -7.80 5.59
CA ARG A 55 -0.61 -8.14 5.94
C ARG A 55 -1.39 -6.95 6.50
N LYS A 56 -0.77 -6.15 7.38
CA LYS A 56 -1.36 -4.91 7.88
C LYS A 56 -1.70 -3.93 6.75
N LEU A 57 -0.73 -3.71 5.86
CA LEU A 57 -0.85 -2.79 4.73
C LEU A 57 -1.94 -3.21 3.73
N PHE A 58 -2.05 -4.51 3.43
CA PHE A 58 -2.98 -5.00 2.40
C PHE A 58 -4.33 -5.47 2.95
N HIS A 59 -4.52 -5.57 4.27
CA HIS A 59 -5.75 -6.08 4.86
C HIS A 59 -6.06 -5.53 6.25
N ASP A 60 -5.25 -5.86 7.27
CA ASP A 60 -5.69 -5.76 8.68
C ASP A 60 -6.02 -4.32 9.09
N ASN A 61 -5.26 -3.34 8.58
CA ASN A 61 -5.48 -1.93 8.95
C ASN A 61 -6.76 -1.38 8.33
N ALA A 62 -7.07 -1.72 7.07
CA ALA A 62 -8.33 -1.31 6.45
C ALA A 62 -9.52 -1.97 7.16
N HIS A 63 -9.40 -3.26 7.49
CA HIS A 63 -10.40 -4.00 8.24
C HIS A 63 -10.68 -3.35 9.61
N ALA A 64 -9.63 -3.03 10.36
CA ALA A 64 -9.75 -2.36 11.66
C ALA A 64 -10.31 -0.94 11.55
N PHE A 65 -9.83 -0.14 10.59
CA PHE A 65 -10.24 1.25 10.39
C PHE A 65 -11.72 1.35 10.01
N TYR A 66 -12.17 0.54 9.04
CA TYR A 66 -13.54 0.54 8.56
C TYR A 66 -14.48 -0.36 9.37
N ARG A 67 -13.96 -1.11 10.35
CA ARG A 67 -14.72 -2.06 11.18
C ARG A 67 -15.48 -3.08 10.33
N LEU A 68 -14.76 -3.64 9.36
CA LEU A 68 -15.25 -4.77 8.57
C LEU A 68 -15.31 -6.01 9.50
N GLY A 69 -16.21 -6.96 9.23
CA GLY A 69 -16.51 -8.09 10.12
C GLY A 69 -16.75 -9.37 9.34
#